data_AF-A0A5K3FM07-F1
#
_entry.id   AF-A0A5K3FM07-F1
#
_cell.length_a   1.000
_cell.length_b   1.000
_cell.length_c   1.000
_cell.angle_alpha   90.00
_cell.angle_beta   90.00
_cell.angle_gamma   90.00
#
_symmetry.space_group_name_H-M   'P 1'
#
loop_
_entity.id
_entity.type
_entity.pdbx_description
1 polymer ?
#
loop_
_entity_poly.entity_id
_entity_poly.type
_entity_poly.pdbx_seq_one_letter_code
_entity_poly.pdbx_strand_id
1 'polypeptide(L)'
;MNLGMLSSTRCLAIAFQQEFALAVQNLNIYDVFKSFLSVNVTNSANPYLSKALKKCLLLGHIEPYVVLIGGDEFSLRTLKSCWMRAQLQPPPGFRIESIGDAGGLILNSVPQYASMRLEEVIFQVICQVSMTEPTCSESRLYGCLASIYSEMQSHPPPRQSVYAAISSLIKSGLIYYC
;
A
#
# COMPACT_ATOMS: atom_id res chain seq x y z
N MET A 1 -3.71 -30.72 -16.07
CA MET A 1 -2.44 -30.03 -15.76
C MET A 1 -2.71 -28.53 -15.85
N ASN A 2 -2.88 -27.88 -14.70
CA ASN A 2 -3.02 -26.43 -14.66
C ASN A 2 -1.65 -25.82 -15.03
N LEU A 3 -1.52 -25.34 -16.26
CA LEU A 3 -0.53 -24.32 -16.62
C LEU A 3 -0.93 -23.08 -15.83
N GLY A 4 -0.43 -23.00 -14.61
CA GLY A 4 -0.60 -21.84 -13.75
C GLY A 4 -0.22 -20.60 -14.54
N MET A 5 -1.22 -19.73 -14.70
CA MET A 5 -1.10 -18.29 -14.95
C MET A 5 0.37 -17.84 -14.99
N LEU A 6 0.91 -17.64 -16.18
CA LEU A 6 2.07 -16.78 -16.37
C LEU A 6 1.64 -15.38 -15.94
N SER A 7 1.62 -15.15 -14.63
CA SER A 7 1.63 -13.82 -14.05
C SER A 7 2.79 -13.13 -14.72
N SER A 8 2.51 -12.06 -15.47
CA SER A 8 3.51 -11.09 -15.91
C SER A 8 4.03 -10.41 -14.63
N THR A 9 4.81 -11.15 -13.86
CA THR A 9 5.29 -10.69 -12.57
C THR A 9 6.31 -9.60 -12.86
N ARG A 10 5.93 -8.37 -12.55
CA ARG A 10 6.79 -7.19 -12.72
C ARG A 10 7.62 -6.88 -11.46
N CYS A 11 7.52 -7.72 -10.43
CA CYS A 11 8.15 -7.51 -9.13
C CYS A 11 8.58 -8.84 -8.47
N LEU A 12 9.84 -8.95 -8.08
CA LEU A 12 10.34 -10.01 -7.21
C LEU A 12 10.59 -9.46 -5.81
N ALA A 13 10.21 -10.21 -4.79
CA ALA A 13 10.67 -9.99 -3.42
C ALA A 13 11.90 -10.85 -3.17
N ILE A 14 13.00 -10.24 -2.71
CA ILE A 14 14.18 -10.94 -2.23
C ILE A 14 14.31 -10.68 -0.73
N ALA A 15 14.13 -11.72 0.08
CA ALA A 15 14.32 -11.65 1.51
C ALA A 15 15.80 -11.88 1.84
N PHE A 16 16.41 -10.91 2.52
CA PHE A 16 17.73 -11.05 3.08
C PHE A 16 17.65 -11.25 4.60
N GLN A 17 18.57 -12.02 5.14
CA GLN A 17 18.77 -12.14 6.57
C GLN A 17 20.18 -11.69 6.92
N GLN A 18 20.30 -10.76 7.86
CA GLN A 18 21.58 -10.27 8.34
C GLN A 18 22.24 -11.34 9.22
N GLU A 19 23.45 -11.76 8.86
CA GLU A 19 24.18 -12.82 9.59
C GLU A 19 25.22 -12.25 10.55
N PHE A 20 25.79 -11.09 10.22
CA PHE A 20 26.75 -10.40 11.06
C PHE A 20 26.21 -9.01 11.38
N ALA A 21 26.13 -8.70 12.67
CA ALA A 21 26.09 -7.32 13.14
C ALA A 21 27.48 -6.71 12.93
N LEU A 22 27.89 -6.53 11.67
CA LEU A 22 28.85 -5.47 11.38
C LEU A 22 28.22 -4.21 11.99
N ALA A 23 29.02 -3.42 12.70
CA ALA A 23 28.63 -2.21 13.43
C ALA A 23 28.11 -1.08 12.51
N VAL A 24 27.30 -1.41 11.51
CA VAL A 24 26.63 -0.50 10.61
C VAL A 24 25.29 -0.19 11.25
N GLN A 25 25.33 0.80 12.14
CA GLN A 25 24.14 1.56 12.48
C GLN A 25 23.53 2.06 11.17
N ASN A 26 22.27 1.68 10.90
CA ASN A 26 21.45 2.15 9.78
C ASN A 26 21.94 1.75 8.37
N LEU A 27 21.92 0.45 8.05
CA LEU A 27 22.01 0.01 6.65
C LEU A 27 20.73 0.43 5.90
N ASN A 28 20.86 1.37 4.97
CA ASN A 28 19.77 1.74 4.09
C ASN A 28 19.50 0.58 3.12
N ILE A 29 18.23 0.25 2.90
CA ILE A 29 17.83 -0.80 1.95
C ILE A 29 18.34 -0.54 0.53
N TYR A 30 18.52 0.74 0.16
CA TYR A 30 19.14 1.13 -1.09
C TYR A 30 20.57 0.58 -1.21
N ASP A 31 21.34 0.61 -0.12
CA ASP A 31 22.71 0.09 -0.10
C ASP A 31 22.73 -1.43 -0.20
N VAL A 32 21.79 -2.12 0.46
CA VAL A 32 21.60 -3.57 0.32
C VAL A 32 21.31 -3.94 -1.13
N PHE A 33 20.38 -3.23 -1.78
CA PHE A 33 20.06 -3.42 -3.19
C PHE A 33 21.25 -3.16 -4.10
N LYS A 34 21.95 -2.03 -3.93
CA LYS A 34 23.12 -1.68 -4.74
C LYS A 34 24.27 -2.68 -4.57
N SER A 35 24.51 -3.13 -3.34
CA SER A 35 25.51 -4.16 -3.05
C SER A 35 25.13 -5.51 -3.64
N PHE A 36 23.85 -5.88 -3.61
CA PHE A 36 23.36 -7.10 -4.27
C PHE A 36 23.64 -7.04 -5.78
N LEU A 37 23.30 -5.92 -6.43
CA LEU A 37 23.58 -5.74 -7.86
C LEU A 37 25.09 -5.79 -8.13
N SER A 38 25.91 -5.10 -7.35
CA SER A 38 27.35 -5.00 -7.62
C SER A 38 28.03 -6.36 -7.56
N VAL A 39 27.81 -7.13 -6.49
CA VAL A 39 28.43 -8.46 -6.28
C VAL A 39 28.06 -9.42 -7.42
N ASN A 40 26.82 -9.38 -7.89
CA ASN A 40 26.33 -10.28 -8.93
C ASN A 40 26.65 -9.80 -10.36
N VAL A 41 26.82 -8.49 -10.59
CA VAL A 41 27.25 -7.94 -11.89
C VAL A 41 28.75 -8.20 -12.13
N THR A 42 29.58 -8.13 -11.09
CA THR A 42 31.02 -8.40 -11.17
C THR A 42 31.34 -9.88 -11.33
N ASN A 43 30.39 -10.77 -11.04
CA ASN A 43 30.56 -12.20 -11.25
C ASN A 43 30.47 -12.53 -12.76
N SER A 44 31.62 -12.71 -13.41
CA SER A 44 31.74 -12.93 -14.86
C SER A 44 31.23 -14.30 -15.34
N ALA A 45 30.82 -15.19 -14.43
CA ALA A 45 30.40 -16.54 -14.77
C ALA A 45 29.10 -16.59 -15.61
N ASN A 46 28.23 -15.58 -15.52
CA ASN A 46 26.96 -15.56 -16.24
C ASN A 46 26.66 -14.18 -16.88
N PRO A 47 26.93 -13.99 -18.18
CA PRO A 47 26.69 -12.71 -18.85
C PRO A 47 25.20 -12.34 -18.94
N TYR A 48 24.29 -13.32 -18.88
CA TYR A 48 22.85 -13.08 -18.88
C TYR A 48 22.38 -12.48 -17.55
N LEU A 49 22.95 -12.94 -16.43
CA LEU A 49 22.66 -12.38 -15.10
C LEU A 49 23.10 -10.91 -15.02
N SER A 50 24.33 -10.61 -15.46
CA SER A 50 24.85 -9.24 -15.48
C SER A 50 23.98 -8.29 -16.33
N LYS A 51 23.52 -8.76 -17.51
CA LYS A 51 22.58 -7.99 -18.36
C LYS A 51 21.20 -7.82 -17.73
N ALA A 52 20.68 -8.84 -17.06
CA ALA A 52 19.39 -8.78 -16.38
C ALA A 52 19.41 -7.78 -15.21
N LEU A 53 20.44 -7.85 -14.36
CA LEU A 53 20.59 -6.98 -13.19
C LEU A 53 20.71 -5.50 -13.56
N LYS A 54 21.30 -5.16 -14.71
CA LYS A 54 21.35 -3.77 -15.23
C LYS A 54 19.98 -3.20 -15.59
N LYS A 55 18.97 -4.06 -15.80
CA LYS A 55 17.59 -3.67 -16.09
C LYS A 55 16.68 -3.77 -14.86
N CYS A 56 17.22 -4.18 -13.72
CA CYS A 56 16.50 -4.24 -12.46
C CYS A 56 16.46 -2.87 -11.78
N LEU A 57 15.34 -2.59 -11.12
CA LEU A 57 15.09 -1.34 -10.41
C LEU A 57 14.52 -1.64 -9.01
N LEU A 58 14.86 -0.79 -8.04
CA LEU A 58 14.29 -0.87 -6.70
C LEU A 58 12.87 -0.31 -6.74
N LEU A 59 11.88 -1.14 -6.46
CA LEU A 59 10.47 -0.73 -6.34
C LEU A 59 10.11 -0.29 -4.92
N GLY A 60 10.84 -0.80 -3.92
CA GLY A 60 10.58 -0.53 -2.53
C GLY A 60 11.11 -1.63 -1.63
N HIS A 61 10.63 -1.66 -0.39
CA HIS A 61 11.04 -2.66 0.58
C HIS A 61 9.97 -2.92 1.63
N ILE A 62 10.10 -4.06 2.30
CA ILE A 62 9.33 -4.43 3.48
C ILE A 62 10.35 -4.77 4.58
N GLU A 63 10.16 -4.21 5.77
CA GLU A 63 11.04 -4.49 6.90
C GLU A 63 10.98 -5.96 7.32
N PRO A 64 12.09 -6.54 7.83
CA PRO A 64 13.36 -5.86 8.08
C PRO A 64 14.26 -5.72 6.83
N TYR A 65 14.33 -6.71 5.94
CA TYR A 65 15.25 -6.68 4.79
C TYR A 65 14.71 -7.40 3.55
N VAL A 66 13.44 -7.14 3.20
CA VAL A 66 12.86 -7.64 1.95
C VAL A 66 12.94 -6.55 0.89
N VAL A 67 13.71 -6.80 -0.17
CA VAL A 67 13.87 -5.87 -1.30
C VAL A 67 12.90 -6.23 -2.41
N LEU A 68 12.10 -5.26 -2.86
CA LEU A 68 11.22 -5.40 -4.01
C LEU A 68 11.94 -4.93 -5.26
N ILE A 69 12.19 -5.84 -6.19
CA ILE A 69 12.93 -5.61 -7.44
C ILE A 69 11.98 -5.69 -8.63
N GLY A 70 11.90 -4.59 -9.37
CA GLY A 70 11.21 -4.52 -10.66
C GLY A 70 12.15 -4.76 -11.83
N GLY A 71 11.57 -5.02 -13.00
CA GLY A 71 12.30 -5.20 -14.25
C GLY A 71 11.41 -5.75 -15.34
N ASP A 72 11.97 -5.92 -16.55
CA ASP A 72 11.28 -6.66 -17.60
C ASP A 72 11.18 -8.15 -17.26
N GLU A 73 10.16 -8.83 -17.83
CA GLU A 73 9.85 -10.22 -17.50
C GLU A 73 11.03 -11.18 -17.74
N PHE A 74 11.81 -10.94 -18.79
CA PHE A 74 12.96 -11.77 -19.11
C PHE A 74 14.08 -11.62 -18.07
N SER A 75 14.36 -10.38 -17.65
CA SER A 75 15.33 -10.11 -16.58
C SER A 75 14.92 -10.75 -15.25
N LEU A 76 13.66 -10.58 -14.83
CA LEU A 76 13.17 -11.19 -13.58
C LEU A 76 13.17 -12.73 -13.64
N ARG A 77 12.80 -13.33 -14.78
CA ARG A 77 12.91 -14.78 -15.00
C ARG A 77 14.36 -15.27 -14.92
N THR A 78 15.31 -14.48 -15.41
CA THR A 78 16.74 -14.77 -15.33
C THR A 78 17.21 -14.79 -13.87
N LEU A 79 16.81 -13.81 -13.06
CA LEU A 79 17.12 -13.78 -11.62
C LEU A 79 16.59 -15.03 -10.90
N LYS A 80 15.31 -15.38 -11.11
CA LYS A 80 14.72 -16.61 -10.54
C LYS A 80 15.48 -17.86 -10.97
N SER A 81 15.86 -17.94 -12.24
CA SER A 81 16.63 -19.06 -12.77
C SER A 81 18.02 -19.17 -12.15
N CYS A 82 18.69 -18.04 -11.89
CA CYS A 82 19.99 -18.01 -11.23
C CYS A 82 19.88 -18.40 -9.76
N TRP A 83 18.81 -17.97 -9.07
CA TRP A 83 18.53 -18.39 -7.70
C TRP A 83 18.34 -19.90 -7.58
N MET A 84 17.49 -20.50 -8.43
CA MET A 84 17.25 -21.95 -8.44
C MET A 84 18.53 -22.79 -8.65
N ARG A 85 19.56 -22.19 -9.26
CA ARG A 85 20.86 -22.82 -9.51
C ARG A 85 21.96 -22.38 -8.53
N ALA A 86 21.61 -21.69 -7.45
CA ALA A 86 22.54 -21.14 -6.47
C ALA A 86 23.65 -20.25 -7.09
N GLN A 87 23.33 -19.52 -8.17
CA GLN A 87 24.26 -18.64 -8.87
C GLN A 87 24.23 -17.19 -8.35
N LEU A 88 23.26 -16.85 -7.50
CA LEU A 88 23.17 -15.53 -6.87
C LEU A 88 24.03 -15.49 -5.61
N GLN A 89 24.71 -14.37 -5.41
CA GLN A 89 25.51 -14.10 -4.23
C GLN A 89 24.83 -13.05 -3.36
N PRO A 90 24.81 -13.22 -2.03
CA PRO A 90 24.30 -12.19 -1.15
C PRO A 90 25.23 -10.97 -1.07
N PRO A 91 24.70 -9.80 -0.69
CA PRO A 91 25.52 -8.69 -0.20
C PRO A 91 26.38 -9.12 1.01
N PRO A 92 27.55 -8.49 1.24
CA PRO A 92 28.36 -8.74 2.43
C PRO A 92 27.56 -8.52 3.72
N GLY A 93 27.64 -9.48 4.65
CA GLY A 93 26.92 -9.42 5.93
C GLY A 93 25.48 -9.96 5.89
N PHE A 94 25.00 -10.39 4.72
CA PHE A 94 23.67 -10.96 4.53
C PHE A 94 23.74 -12.38 3.96
N ARG A 95 22.66 -13.13 4.15
CA ARG A 95 22.29 -14.29 3.34
C ARG A 95 21.00 -14.00 2.55
N ILE A 96 20.85 -14.58 1.37
CA ILE A 96 19.55 -14.61 0.68
C ILE A 96 18.75 -15.76 1.29
N GLU A 97 17.63 -15.44 1.93
CA GLU A 97 16.75 -16.43 2.56
C GLU A 97 15.74 -16.97 1.56
N SER A 98 15.13 -16.09 0.77
CA SER A 98 14.16 -16.50 -0.24
C SER A 98 14.03 -15.48 -1.39
N ILE A 99 13.56 -15.97 -2.54
CA ILE A 99 13.12 -15.15 -3.66
C ILE A 99 11.73 -15.60 -4.07
N GLY A 100 10.78 -14.66 -4.12
CA GLY A 100 9.39 -14.91 -4.48
C GLY A 100 8.86 -13.91 -5.50
N ASP A 101 7.84 -14.34 -6.26
CA ASP A 101 7.05 -13.44 -7.09
C ASP A 101 6.17 -12.56 -6.19
N ALA A 102 6.37 -11.24 -6.24
CA ALA A 102 5.58 -10.27 -5.48
C ALA A 102 4.47 -9.71 -6.38
N GLY A 103 3.48 -10.56 -6.67
CA GLY A 103 2.25 -10.18 -7.37
C GLY A 103 1.08 -10.02 -6.41
N GLY A 104 0.23 -9.02 -6.61
CA GLY A 104 -1.03 -8.87 -5.86
C GLY A 104 -1.04 -7.86 -4.72
N LEU A 105 -0.10 -6.91 -4.67
CA LEU A 105 -0.23 -5.78 -3.75
C LEU A 105 -1.35 -4.86 -4.25
N ILE A 106 -2.52 -4.94 -3.61
CA ILE A 106 -3.69 -4.12 -3.95
C ILE A 106 -3.51 -2.76 -3.26
N LEU A 107 -3.18 -1.75 -4.04
CA LEU A 107 -3.19 -0.35 -3.60
C LEU A 107 -4.61 0.18 -3.75
N ASN A 108 -5.34 0.25 -2.64
CA ASN A 108 -6.59 0.98 -2.60
C ASN A 108 -6.25 2.47 -2.40
N SER A 109 -6.50 3.28 -3.42
CA SER A 109 -6.37 4.73 -3.28
C SER A 109 -7.37 5.21 -2.24
N VAL A 110 -6.88 5.83 -1.18
CA VAL A 110 -7.72 6.56 -0.23
C VAL A 110 -7.80 7.99 -0.74
N PRO A 111 -8.97 8.44 -1.27
CA PRO A 111 -9.13 9.81 -1.73
C PRO A 111 -8.89 10.80 -0.59
N GLN A 112 -8.14 11.87 -0.88
CA GLN A 112 -7.98 13.01 0.02
C GLN A 112 -9.15 13.98 -0.19
N TYR A 113 -9.91 14.27 0.86
CA TYR A 113 -11.06 15.18 0.79
C TYR A 113 -10.66 16.60 1.19
N ALA A 114 -11.03 17.59 0.38
CA ALA A 114 -10.79 19.01 0.65
C ALA A 114 -11.74 19.60 1.72
N SER A 115 -12.83 18.88 2.03
CA SER A 115 -13.78 19.20 3.07
C SER A 115 -14.33 17.91 3.68
N MET A 116 -14.83 18.00 4.91
CA MET A 116 -15.55 16.90 5.55
C MET A 116 -16.72 16.45 4.66
N ARG A 117 -16.93 15.13 4.52
CA ARG A 117 -18.06 14.64 3.72
C ARG A 117 -19.37 14.92 4.44
N LEU A 118 -20.45 15.11 3.70
CA LEU A 118 -21.76 15.38 4.28
C LEU A 118 -22.22 14.24 5.21
N GLU A 119 -21.89 12.99 4.89
CA GLU A 119 -22.11 11.82 5.73
C GLU A 119 -21.42 11.96 7.10
N GLU A 120 -20.19 12.45 7.13
CA GLU A 120 -19.43 12.62 8.37
C GLU A 120 -19.98 13.79 9.20
N VAL A 121 -20.34 14.90 8.55
CA VAL A 121 -20.99 16.04 9.21
C VAL A 121 -22.33 15.62 9.82
N ILE A 122 -23.17 14.91 9.05
CA ILE A 122 -24.47 14.40 9.53
C ILE A 122 -24.27 13.42 10.68
N PHE A 123 -23.33 12.48 10.57
CA PHE A 123 -23.04 11.52 11.63
C PHE A 123 -22.60 12.23 12.92
N GLN A 124 -21.71 13.22 12.83
CA GLN A 124 -21.30 14.02 13.99
C GLN A 124 -22.48 14.76 14.62
N VAL A 125 -23.35 15.38 13.82
CA VAL A 125 -24.55 16.05 14.34
C VAL A 125 -25.46 15.07 15.06
N ILE A 126 -25.70 13.89 14.47
CA ILE A 126 -26.50 12.83 15.10
C ILE A 126 -25.86 12.42 16.43
N CYS A 127 -24.56 12.14 16.46
CA CYS A 127 -23.86 11.78 17.69
C CYS A 127 -23.97 12.87 18.77
N GLN A 128 -23.84 14.15 18.39
CA GLN A 128 -23.97 15.28 19.32
C GLN A 128 -25.38 15.38 19.89
N VAL A 129 -26.41 15.29 19.05
CA VAL A 129 -27.82 15.30 19.49
C VAL A 129 -28.09 14.08 20.37
N SER A 130 -27.52 12.91 20.03
CA SER A 130 -27.65 11.67 20.79
C SER A 130 -27.04 11.73 22.20
N MET A 131 -26.19 12.72 22.51
CA MET A 131 -25.71 12.95 23.88
C MET A 131 -26.79 13.57 24.78
N THR A 132 -27.77 14.26 24.20
CA THR A 132 -28.83 14.99 24.93
C THR A 132 -30.21 14.38 24.75
N GLU A 133 -30.48 13.78 23.59
CA GLU A 133 -31.77 13.25 23.19
C GLU A 133 -31.58 11.80 22.70
N PRO A 134 -32.47 10.85 23.03
CA PRO A 134 -32.30 9.45 22.61
C PRO A 134 -32.42 9.24 21.09
N THR A 135 -33.07 10.15 20.38
CA THR A 135 -33.25 10.10 18.92
C THR A 135 -33.03 11.48 18.30
N CYS A 136 -32.48 11.52 17.09
CA CYS A 136 -32.32 12.75 16.33
C CYS A 136 -33.46 12.85 15.30
N SER A 137 -34.39 13.78 15.50
CA SER A 137 -35.46 14.03 14.53
C SER A 137 -34.93 14.75 13.28
N GLU A 138 -35.63 14.58 12.15
CA GLU A 138 -35.26 15.23 10.89
C GLU A 138 -35.22 16.76 11.01
N SER A 139 -36.21 17.37 11.68
CA SER A 139 -36.25 18.81 11.91
C SER A 139 -35.07 19.29 12.76
N ARG A 140 -34.66 18.50 13.77
CA ARG A 140 -33.49 18.80 14.60
C ARG A 140 -32.20 18.74 13.80
N LEU A 141 -32.03 17.70 12.97
CA LEU A 141 -30.90 17.53 12.09
C LEU A 141 -30.74 18.72 11.12
N TYR A 142 -31.83 19.11 10.43
CA TYR A 142 -31.79 20.27 9.53
C TYR A 142 -31.53 21.59 10.27
N GLY A 143 -32.04 21.75 11.50
CA GLY A 143 -31.74 22.92 12.33
C GLY A 143 -30.27 23.02 12.69
N CYS A 144 -29.64 21.92 13.10
CA CYS A 144 -28.21 21.85 13.40
C CYS A 144 -27.35 22.09 12.15
N LEU A 145 -27.70 21.47 11.01
CA LEU A 145 -27.02 21.73 9.74
C LEU A 145 -27.14 23.20 9.32
N ALA A 146 -28.31 23.82 9.44
CA ALA A 146 -28.47 25.23 9.13
C ALA A 146 -27.57 26.12 10.00
N SER A 147 -27.46 25.82 11.31
CA SER A 147 -26.55 26.52 12.23
C SER A 147 -25.10 26.40 11.76
N ILE A 148 -24.62 25.17 11.55
CA ILE A 148 -23.24 24.87 11.16
C ILE A 148 -22.86 25.57 9.84
N TYR A 149 -23.70 25.46 8.82
CA TYR A 149 -23.42 26.06 7.51
C TYR A 149 -23.52 27.59 7.53
N SER A 150 -24.37 28.16 8.40
CA SER A 150 -24.45 29.61 8.62
C SER A 150 -23.18 30.17 9.26
N GLU A 151 -22.60 29.47 10.24
CA GLU A 151 -21.32 29.85 10.86
C GLU A 151 -20.18 29.81 9.86
N MET A 152 -20.23 28.86 8.91
CA MET A 152 -19.28 28.74 7.81
C MET A 152 -19.55 29.71 6.64
N GLN A 153 -20.53 30.62 6.74
CA GLN A 153 -20.94 31.54 5.66
C GLN A 153 -21.26 30.82 4.35
N SER A 154 -21.84 29.64 4.45
CA SER A 154 -22.08 28.73 3.34
C SER A 154 -23.57 28.35 3.25
N HIS A 155 -24.01 27.96 2.05
CA HIS A 155 -25.39 27.51 1.87
C HIS A 155 -25.55 26.10 2.43
N PRO A 156 -26.68 25.80 3.11
CA PRO A 156 -26.95 24.46 3.61
C PRO A 156 -27.08 23.47 2.44
N PRO A 157 -26.71 22.20 2.64
CA PRO A 157 -26.79 21.19 1.61
C PRO A 157 -28.24 20.96 1.18
N PRO A 158 -28.50 20.67 -0.11
CA PRO A 158 -29.86 20.42 -0.59
C PRO A 158 -30.40 19.13 0.04
N ARG A 159 -31.72 19.08 0.28
CA ARG A 159 -32.38 17.93 0.94
C ARG A 159 -32.03 16.58 0.30
N GLN A 160 -31.94 16.54 -1.03
CA GLN A 160 -31.58 15.32 -1.75
C GLN A 160 -30.21 14.78 -1.36
N SER A 161 -29.21 15.65 -1.17
CA SER A 161 -27.87 15.26 -0.71
C SER A 161 -27.88 14.80 0.74
N VAL A 162 -28.68 15.44 1.60
CA VAL A 162 -28.86 15.01 3.00
C VAL A 162 -29.48 13.62 3.06
N TYR A 163 -30.56 13.36 2.30
CA TYR A 163 -31.18 12.03 2.24
C TYR A 163 -30.24 10.96 1.66
N ALA A 164 -29.47 11.30 0.62
CA ALA A 164 -28.49 10.39 0.05
C ALA A 164 -27.41 10.02 1.07
N ALA A 165 -26.91 11.00 1.82
CA ALA A 165 -25.93 10.80 2.88
C ALA A 165 -26.49 9.97 4.04
N ILE A 166 -27.71 10.25 4.51
CA ILE A 166 -28.40 9.43 5.51
C ILE A 166 -28.58 7.98 5.02
N SER A 167 -29.00 7.80 3.77
CA SER A 167 -29.15 6.47 3.17
C SER A 167 -27.83 5.72 3.11
N SER A 168 -26.72 6.42 2.84
CA SER A 168 -25.36 5.87 2.88
C SER A 168 -24.99 5.40 4.28
N LEU A 169 -25.24 6.24 5.29
CA LEU A 169 -24.97 5.94 6.70
C LEU A 169 -25.80 4.74 7.20
N ILE A 170 -27.07 4.64 6.82
CA ILE A 170 -27.93 3.48 7.14
C ILE A 170 -27.38 2.21 6.50
N LYS A 171 -27.02 2.24 5.22
CA LYS A 171 -26.44 1.08 4.52
C LYS A 171 -25.12 0.61 5.15
N SER A 172 -24.33 1.53 5.70
CA SER A 172 -23.10 1.21 6.42
C SER A 172 -23.31 0.69 7.83
N GLY A 173 -24.54 0.71 8.35
CA GLY A 173 -24.88 0.30 9.71
C GLY A 173 -24.45 1.28 10.80
N LEU A 174 -24.10 2.51 10.44
CA LEU A 174 -23.64 3.55 11.39
C LEU A 174 -24.79 4.25 12.10
N ILE A 175 -25.95 4.35 11.46
CA ILE A 175 -27.18 4.91 12.05
C ILE A 175 -28.37 4.02 11.70
N TYR A 176 -29.38 4.02 12.57
CA TYR A 176 -30.61 3.27 12.37
C TYR A 176 -31.80 4.23 12.26
N TYR A 177 -32.76 3.86 11.42
CA TYR A 177 -34.03 4.56 11.30
C TYR A 177 -35.06 3.82 12.17
N CYS A 178 -35.71 4.54 13.08
CA CYS A 178 -36.76 4.03 13.96
C CYS A 178 -38.12 4.56 13.53
#